data_AF-A0A4W5LNG2-F1
#
_entry.id   AF-A0A4W5LNG2-F1
#
_cell.length_a   1.000
_cell.length_b   1.000
_cell.length_c   1.000
_cell.angle_alpha   90.00
_cell.angle_beta   90.00
_cell.angle_gamma   90.00
#
_symmetry.space_group_name_H-M   'P 1'
#
loop_
_entity.id
_entity.type
_entity.pdbx_description
1 polymer ?
#
loop_
_entity_poly.entity_id
_entity_poly.type
_entity_poly.pdbx_seq_one_letter_code
_entity_poly.pdbx_strand_id
1 'polypeptide(L)'
;MLWKGRLAFRQYIPSKRHRFGVKFFVMCDVKTGFVQDIIVYTGSTTDIKHYEDLGVSRSVVMTMLAPHLGNGHTLYVDNWYSSPTLFQHLLSNSTGACGTVRSNRKGMPAFRCRKMQRGEVEFKENGQQLAVKWHDKQDVHVLSTVHTATMSATGKVDHLTGERKIKPDCVLDYNLKMGAVDKADMINSFVECARKTTKWYKKIFFHLIDTAVLNGSIVHRQLTGEMITEQGIFVIGCTVHIQIHYAIIVTISHPPTHCLIIL
;
A
#
# COMPACT_ATOMS: atom_id res chain seq x y z
N MET A 1 6.14 -10.46 -0.08
CA MET A 1 7.47 -11.13 -0.15
C MET A 1 7.34 -12.59 -0.58
N LEU A 2 8.12 -13.05 -1.58
CA LEU A 2 8.12 -14.45 -2.05
C LEU A 2 8.54 -15.44 -0.95
N TRP A 3 7.76 -16.50 -0.74
CA TRP A 3 8.08 -17.59 0.18
C TRP A 3 7.44 -18.89 -0.27
N LYS A 4 8.26 -19.93 -0.50
CA LYS A 4 7.78 -21.26 -0.93
C LYS A 4 7.85 -22.34 0.16
N GLY A 5 8.59 -22.08 1.25
CA GLY A 5 8.73 -23.03 2.36
C GLY A 5 7.43 -23.27 3.14
N ARG A 6 7.46 -24.25 4.05
CA ARG A 6 6.35 -24.52 4.97
C ARG A 6 6.23 -23.36 5.96
N LEU A 7 5.06 -22.72 5.99
CA LEU A 7 4.73 -21.62 6.89
C LEU A 7 3.22 -21.53 7.02
N ALA A 8 2.69 -21.47 8.24
CA ALA A 8 1.26 -21.54 8.52
C ALA A 8 0.46 -20.41 7.85
N PHE A 9 1.01 -19.19 7.83
CA PHE A 9 0.35 -18.01 7.28
C PHE A 9 0.83 -17.64 5.85
N ARG A 10 1.44 -18.59 5.14
CA ARG A 10 1.79 -18.39 3.73
C ARG A 10 0.52 -18.14 2.91
N GLN A 11 0.50 -17.07 2.14
CA GLN A 11 -0.61 -16.70 1.28
C GLN A 11 -0.37 -17.10 -0.17
N TYR A 12 -1.45 -17.47 -0.86
CA TYR A 12 -1.48 -17.64 -2.31
C TYR A 12 -2.27 -16.49 -2.95
N ILE A 13 -1.61 -15.67 -3.76
CA ILE A 13 -2.20 -14.51 -4.45
C ILE A 13 -1.98 -14.68 -5.96
N PRO A 14 -2.98 -15.22 -6.69
CA PRO A 14 -2.84 -15.56 -8.11
C PRO A 14 -2.42 -14.40 -9.01
N SER A 15 -2.89 -13.19 -8.68
CA SER A 15 -2.69 -11.96 -9.47
C SER A 15 -1.28 -11.37 -9.35
N LYS A 16 -0.47 -11.79 -8.37
CA LYS A 16 0.88 -11.27 -8.15
C LYS A 16 1.92 -12.17 -8.83
N ARG A 17 3.00 -11.55 -9.36
CA ARG A 17 4.14 -12.25 -9.99
C ARG A 17 4.68 -13.37 -9.09
N HIS A 18 4.85 -13.08 -7.81
CA HIS A 18 5.15 -14.07 -6.77
C HIS A 18 3.88 -14.55 -6.11
N ARG A 19 3.31 -15.62 -6.66
CA ARG A 19 2.00 -16.14 -6.22
C ARG A 19 2.01 -16.71 -4.80
N PHE A 20 3.13 -17.22 -4.30
CA PHE A 20 3.23 -17.76 -2.93
C PHE A 20 4.15 -16.90 -2.08
N GLY A 21 3.68 -16.44 -0.93
CA GLY A 21 4.47 -15.52 -0.13
C GLY A 21 3.94 -15.20 1.25
N VAL A 22 4.69 -14.37 1.95
CA VAL A 22 4.24 -13.66 3.14
C VAL A 22 3.64 -12.34 2.68
N LYS A 23 2.42 -12.06 3.17
CA LYS A 23 1.69 -10.83 2.90
C LYS A 23 1.99 -9.81 4.01
N PHE A 24 2.18 -8.57 3.61
CA PHE A 24 2.34 -7.43 4.50
C PHE A 24 1.22 -6.43 4.22
N PHE A 25 0.74 -5.78 5.27
CA PHE A 25 0.03 -4.51 5.16
C PHE A 25 1.07 -3.41 5.33
N VAL A 26 1.09 -2.46 4.41
CA VAL A 26 2.10 -1.39 4.37
C VAL A 26 1.38 -0.07 4.23
N MET A 27 1.74 0.89 5.08
CA MET A 27 1.30 2.27 4.99
C MET A 27 2.50 3.12 4.61
N CYS A 28 2.35 3.96 3.60
CA CYS A 28 3.42 4.82 3.12
C CYS A 28 2.91 6.21 2.75
N ASP A 29 3.83 7.18 2.80
CA ASP A 29 3.58 8.51 2.27
C ASP A 29 3.56 8.48 0.74
N VAL A 30 2.50 9.02 0.16
CA VAL A 30 2.29 8.97 -1.28
C VAL A 30 3.26 9.88 -2.05
N LYS A 31 3.74 10.98 -1.45
CA LYS A 31 4.62 11.92 -2.15
C LYS A 31 6.05 11.37 -2.26
N THR A 32 6.52 10.74 -1.20
CA THR A 32 7.92 10.36 -1.03
C THR A 32 8.15 8.85 -1.18
N GLY A 33 7.12 8.04 -0.98
CA GLY A 33 7.23 6.59 -0.87
C GLY A 33 7.74 6.12 0.49
N PHE A 34 7.89 7.02 1.47
CA PHE A 34 8.39 6.69 2.81
C PHE A 34 7.45 5.71 3.50
N VAL A 35 7.96 4.56 3.92
CA VAL A 35 7.17 3.54 4.61
C VAL A 35 7.05 3.93 6.08
N GLN A 36 5.82 4.16 6.53
CA GLN A 36 5.52 4.61 7.88
C GLN A 36 5.25 3.43 8.82
N ASP A 37 4.54 2.41 8.34
CA ASP A 37 4.16 1.26 9.16
C ASP A 37 4.01 -0.02 8.33
N ILE A 38 4.33 -1.16 8.95
CA ILE A 38 4.26 -2.50 8.36
C ILE A 38 3.65 -3.47 9.37
N ILE A 39 2.58 -4.15 8.97
CA ILE A 39 1.99 -5.27 9.72
C ILE A 39 2.14 -6.56 8.91
N VAL A 40 2.72 -7.60 9.53
CA VAL A 40 2.81 -8.93 8.92
C VAL A 40 1.46 -9.63 9.05
N TYR A 41 0.88 -10.05 7.93
CA TYR A 41 -0.35 -10.84 7.97
C TYR A 41 -0.06 -12.28 8.40
N THR A 42 -0.57 -12.66 9.57
CA THR A 42 -0.40 -14.01 10.15
C THR A 42 -1.71 -14.82 10.17
N GLY A 43 -2.73 -14.38 9.45
CA GLY A 43 -4.05 -15.03 9.47
C GLY A 43 -4.92 -14.50 10.61
N SER A 44 -5.57 -15.39 11.35
CA SER A 44 -6.41 -15.03 12.50
C SER A 44 -5.64 -14.44 13.67
N THR A 45 -4.32 -14.68 13.74
CA THR A 45 -3.43 -14.15 14.79
C THR A 45 -2.73 -12.86 14.38
N THR A 46 -3.23 -12.17 13.35
CA THR A 46 -2.62 -10.90 12.90
C THR A 46 -2.77 -9.89 14.04
N ASP A 47 -1.68 -9.25 14.43
CA ASP A 47 -1.66 -8.28 15.52
C ASP A 47 -2.29 -6.96 15.06
N ILE A 48 -3.61 -6.87 15.23
CA ILE A 48 -4.42 -5.68 14.94
C ILE A 48 -5.49 -5.49 16.01
N LYS A 49 -5.89 -4.24 16.22
CA LYS A 49 -7.08 -3.95 17.02
C LYS A 49 -8.32 -4.29 16.20
N HIS A 50 -9.13 -5.21 16.72
CA HIS A 50 -10.40 -5.58 16.09
C HIS A 50 -11.49 -4.60 16.48
N TYR A 51 -12.14 -4.00 15.48
CA TYR A 51 -13.28 -3.13 15.64
C TYR A 51 -14.53 -3.87 15.15
N GLU A 52 -15.45 -4.18 16.06
CA GLU A 52 -16.62 -5.02 15.79
C GLU A 52 -17.47 -4.50 14.61
N ASP A 53 -17.64 -3.18 14.51
CA ASP A 53 -18.45 -2.53 13.46
C ASP A 53 -17.78 -2.47 12.09
N LEU A 54 -16.46 -2.67 12.04
CA LEU A 54 -15.63 -2.40 10.88
C LEU A 54 -15.09 -3.70 10.25
N GLY A 55 -15.11 -4.83 10.93
CA GLY A 55 -14.58 -6.10 10.40
C GLY A 55 -13.09 -6.02 10.06
N VAL A 56 -12.51 -7.13 9.57
CA VAL A 56 -11.03 -7.28 9.51
C VAL A 56 -10.36 -6.25 8.61
N SER A 57 -10.85 -6.05 7.38
CA SER A 57 -10.15 -5.19 6.41
C SER A 57 -10.06 -3.74 6.86
N ARG A 58 -11.12 -3.22 7.49
CA ARG A 58 -11.18 -1.86 8.00
C ARG A 58 -10.46 -1.74 9.35
N SER A 59 -10.48 -2.79 10.17
CA SER A 59 -9.71 -2.86 11.42
C SER A 59 -8.21 -2.72 11.20
N VAL A 60 -7.68 -3.34 10.12
CA VAL A 60 -6.29 -3.14 9.69
C VAL A 60 -6.02 -1.66 9.40
N VAL A 61 -6.87 -1.01 8.60
CA VAL A 61 -6.72 0.42 8.26
C VAL A 61 -6.73 1.28 9.52
N MET A 62 -7.70 1.07 10.41
CA MET A 62 -7.81 1.85 11.64
C MET A 62 -6.64 1.60 12.60
N THR A 63 -6.10 0.38 12.64
CA THR A 63 -4.92 0.08 13.45
C THR A 63 -3.70 0.86 12.95
N MET A 64 -3.43 0.81 11.64
CA MET A 64 -2.27 1.50 11.04
C MET A 64 -2.43 3.03 11.07
N LEU A 65 -3.65 3.55 10.92
CA LEU A 65 -3.91 4.99 10.93
C LEU A 65 -4.04 5.60 12.31
N ALA A 66 -4.15 4.80 13.39
CA ALA A 66 -4.39 5.31 14.74
C ALA A 66 -3.52 6.52 15.14
N PRO A 67 -2.19 6.56 14.87
CA PRO A 67 -1.36 7.72 15.23
C PRO A 67 -1.51 8.93 14.26
N HIS A 68 -2.23 8.78 13.15
CA HIS A 68 -2.35 9.78 12.08
C HIS A 68 -3.77 10.31 11.87
N LEU A 69 -4.75 9.82 12.64
CA LEU A 69 -6.13 10.32 12.60
C LEU A 69 -6.20 11.77 13.10
N GLY A 70 -7.07 12.57 12.50
CA GLY A 70 -7.31 13.95 12.91
C GLY A 70 -6.32 14.99 12.37
N ASN A 71 -5.26 14.57 11.67
CA ASN A 71 -4.19 15.45 11.19
C ASN A 71 -4.46 16.07 9.80
N GLY A 72 -5.70 15.97 9.30
CA GLY A 72 -6.07 16.49 7.97
C GLY A 72 -5.47 15.71 6.80
N HIS A 73 -5.03 14.47 7.03
CA HIS A 73 -4.50 13.60 5.97
C HIS A 73 -5.60 13.03 5.08
N THR A 74 -5.22 12.63 3.87
CA THR A 74 -6.09 11.91 2.94
C THR A 74 -5.53 10.51 2.67
N LEU A 75 -6.35 9.51 2.97
CA LEU A 75 -6.03 8.10 2.78
C LEU A 75 -6.38 7.64 1.36
N TYR A 76 -5.46 6.96 0.68
CA TYR A 76 -5.73 6.25 -0.57
C TYR A 76 -5.62 4.74 -0.37
N VAL A 77 -6.68 4.00 -0.70
CA VAL A 77 -6.76 2.55 -0.43
C VAL A 77 -7.37 1.74 -1.57
N ASP A 78 -6.93 0.49 -1.69
CA ASP A 78 -7.48 -0.49 -2.62
C ASP A 78 -8.86 -1.04 -2.18
N ASN A 79 -9.56 -1.68 -3.13
CA ASN A 79 -10.93 -2.19 -3.01
C ASN A 79 -11.18 -3.20 -1.87
N TRP A 80 -10.12 -3.85 -1.36
CA TRP A 80 -10.26 -4.78 -0.25
C TRP A 80 -10.51 -4.05 1.07
N TYR A 81 -9.99 -2.84 1.22
CA TYR A 81 -10.10 -2.04 2.44
C TYR A 81 -11.31 -1.09 2.41
N SER A 82 -11.62 -0.55 1.24
CA SER A 82 -12.63 0.49 1.08
C SER A 82 -14.06 0.00 1.34
N SER A 83 -14.85 0.90 1.91
CA SER A 83 -16.30 0.76 2.08
C SER A 83 -16.91 2.10 2.51
N PRO A 84 -18.22 2.30 2.27
CA PRO A 84 -18.92 3.51 2.72
C PRO A 84 -18.80 3.75 4.23
N THR A 85 -18.96 2.69 5.04
CA THR A 85 -18.88 2.82 6.51
C THR A 85 -17.49 3.23 7.00
N LEU A 86 -16.41 2.70 6.40
CA LEU A 86 -15.05 3.13 6.71
C LEU A 86 -14.85 4.61 6.38
N PHE A 87 -15.33 5.05 5.22
CA PHE A 87 -15.07 6.40 4.73
C PHE A 87 -15.82 7.45 5.57
N GLN A 88 -17.05 7.15 5.98
CA GLN A 88 -17.79 7.96 6.95
C GLN A 88 -17.07 8.01 8.31
N HIS A 89 -16.55 6.88 8.79
CA HIS A 89 -15.81 6.84 10.05
C HIS A 89 -14.51 7.66 9.98
N LEU A 90 -13.76 7.58 8.88
CA LEU A 90 -12.55 8.38 8.66
C LEU A 90 -12.88 9.87 8.58
N LEU A 91 -13.94 10.24 7.85
CA LEU A 91 -14.37 11.63 7.74
C LEU A 91 -14.79 12.21 9.09
N SER A 92 -15.47 11.41 9.93
CA SER A 92 -15.83 11.79 11.31
C SER A 92 -14.60 12.04 12.20
N ASN A 93 -13.46 11.44 11.85
CA ASN A 93 -12.16 11.66 12.50
C ASN A 93 -11.25 12.61 11.68
N SER A 94 -11.85 13.58 10.98
CA SER A 94 -11.16 14.61 10.18
C SER A 94 -10.10 14.04 9.21
N THR A 95 -10.37 12.86 8.64
CA THR A 95 -9.47 12.17 7.72
C THR A 95 -10.18 11.92 6.39
N GLY A 96 -9.65 12.52 5.33
CA GLY A 96 -10.15 12.31 3.97
C GLY A 96 -9.83 10.91 3.47
N ALA A 97 -10.63 10.38 2.54
CA ALA A 97 -10.38 9.08 1.93
C ALA A 97 -10.76 9.05 0.45
N CYS A 98 -10.00 8.27 -0.34
CA CYS A 98 -10.29 7.96 -1.73
C CYS A 98 -9.87 6.51 -2.02
N GLY A 99 -10.69 5.76 -2.76
CA GLY A 99 -10.34 4.39 -3.10
C GLY A 99 -11.30 3.74 -4.08
N THR A 100 -10.78 2.79 -4.84
CA THR A 100 -11.66 1.87 -5.58
C THR A 100 -12.48 1.04 -4.59
N VAL A 101 -13.69 0.65 -4.94
CA VAL A 101 -14.58 -0.14 -4.08
C VAL A 101 -15.26 -1.24 -4.88
N ARG A 102 -15.63 -2.34 -4.21
CA ARG A 102 -16.46 -3.37 -4.85
C ARG A 102 -17.92 -2.93 -4.82
N SER A 103 -18.64 -3.08 -5.94
CA SER A 103 -20.05 -2.71 -6.05
C SER A 103 -20.95 -3.42 -5.03
N ASN A 104 -20.58 -4.63 -4.63
CA ASN A 104 -21.33 -5.44 -3.66
C ASN A 104 -20.98 -5.15 -2.18
N ARG A 105 -20.22 -4.09 -1.87
CA ARG A 105 -19.98 -3.69 -0.47
C ARG A 105 -21.26 -3.21 0.18
N LYS A 106 -21.49 -3.62 1.43
CA LYS A 106 -22.60 -3.11 2.26
C LYS A 106 -22.54 -1.59 2.33
N GLY A 107 -23.69 -0.95 2.10
CA GLY A 107 -23.85 0.51 2.10
C GLY A 107 -23.57 1.20 0.76
N MET A 108 -23.17 0.46 -0.28
CA MET A 108 -23.01 1.05 -1.62
C MET A 108 -24.38 1.46 -2.18
N PRO A 109 -24.48 2.65 -2.81
CA PRO A 109 -25.72 3.06 -3.42
C PRO A 109 -25.99 2.24 -4.69
N ALA A 110 -27.27 1.99 -4.98
CA ALA A 110 -27.67 1.28 -6.20
C ALA A 110 -27.55 2.20 -7.41
N PHE A 111 -26.62 1.91 -8.33
CA PHE A 111 -26.50 2.64 -9.60
C PHE A 111 -27.59 2.19 -10.58
N ARG A 112 -28.22 3.13 -11.28
CA ARG A 112 -29.38 2.88 -12.16
C ARG A 112 -28.93 2.24 -13.47
N CYS A 113 -27.82 2.68 -14.03
CA CYS A 113 -27.36 2.22 -15.34
C CYS A 113 -26.62 0.89 -15.20
N ARG A 114 -27.26 -0.20 -15.68
CA ARG A 114 -26.63 -1.53 -15.73
C ARG A 114 -25.62 -1.67 -16.88
N LYS A 115 -25.91 -1.06 -18.02
CA LYS A 115 -25.03 -1.01 -19.19
C LYS A 115 -24.67 0.44 -19.44
N MET A 116 -23.39 0.73 -19.46
CA MET A 116 -22.84 2.06 -19.70
C MET A 116 -21.93 1.98 -20.92
N GLN A 117 -21.90 3.05 -21.71
CA GLN A 117 -20.94 3.18 -22.80
C GLN A 117 -19.57 3.58 -22.25
N ARG A 118 -18.51 3.29 -23.01
CA ARG A 118 -17.15 3.64 -22.64
C ARG A 118 -17.01 5.16 -22.46
N GLY A 119 -16.53 5.57 -21.30
CA GLY A 119 -16.40 6.97 -20.90
C GLY A 119 -17.57 7.51 -20.07
N GLU A 120 -18.73 6.82 -20.04
CA GLU A 120 -19.86 7.26 -19.23
C GLU A 120 -19.57 7.17 -17.73
N VAL A 121 -20.21 8.07 -16.97
CA VAL A 121 -20.10 8.17 -15.53
C VAL A 121 -21.48 8.32 -14.90
N GLU A 122 -21.73 7.61 -13.81
CA GLU A 122 -22.87 7.82 -12.91
C GLU A 122 -22.30 8.14 -11.53
N PHE A 123 -22.75 9.23 -10.90
CA PHE A 123 -22.32 9.61 -9.57
C PHE A 123 -23.51 9.72 -8.61
N LYS A 124 -23.24 9.45 -7.34
CA LYS A 124 -24.18 9.59 -6.23
C LYS A 124 -23.44 10.21 -5.05
N GLU A 125 -24.01 11.26 -4.49
CA GLU A 125 -23.42 12.00 -3.40
C GLU A 125 -24.48 12.24 -2.31
N ASN A 126 -24.06 12.18 -1.05
CA ASN A 126 -24.92 12.45 0.11
C ASN A 126 -24.43 13.65 0.95
N GLY A 127 -23.64 14.55 0.34
CA GLY A 127 -23.01 15.71 0.96
C GLY A 127 -21.73 15.41 1.75
N GLN A 128 -21.47 14.15 2.10
CA GLN A 128 -20.28 13.74 2.87
C GLN A 128 -19.34 12.83 2.08
N GLN A 129 -19.92 11.97 1.24
CA GLN A 129 -19.17 11.02 0.42
C GLN A 129 -19.77 10.97 -0.98
N LEU A 130 -18.86 10.87 -1.94
CA LEU A 130 -19.12 10.67 -3.36
C LEU A 130 -18.87 9.21 -3.72
N ALA A 131 -19.86 8.59 -4.35
CA ALA A 131 -19.74 7.29 -4.99
C ALA A 131 -19.83 7.47 -6.51
N VAL A 132 -18.80 7.03 -7.22
CA VAL A 132 -18.70 7.13 -8.68
C VAL A 132 -18.68 5.74 -9.28
N LYS A 133 -19.50 5.52 -10.31
CA LYS A 133 -19.43 4.41 -11.24
C LYS A 133 -18.98 4.95 -12.58
N TRP A 134 -17.84 4.47 -13.08
CA TRP A 134 -17.28 4.88 -14.36
C TRP A 134 -16.98 3.66 -15.24
N HIS A 135 -17.35 3.72 -16.51
CA HIS A 135 -17.12 2.63 -17.45
C HIS A 135 -15.93 2.93 -18.37
N ASP A 136 -14.90 2.08 -18.35
CA ASP A 136 -13.83 2.08 -19.36
C ASP A 136 -13.86 0.78 -20.16
N LYS A 137 -12.98 -0.17 -19.83
CA LYS A 137 -13.07 -1.56 -20.31
C LYS A 137 -14.03 -2.40 -19.47
N GLN A 138 -14.18 -2.02 -18.21
CA GLN A 138 -15.04 -2.63 -17.21
C GLN A 138 -15.54 -1.53 -16.26
N ASP A 139 -16.62 -1.82 -15.53
CA ASP A 139 -17.17 -0.92 -14.52
C ASP A 139 -16.18 -0.76 -13.35
N VAL A 140 -15.71 0.47 -13.14
CA VAL A 140 -14.91 0.85 -11.98
C VAL A 140 -15.78 1.63 -11.02
N HIS A 141 -15.78 1.22 -9.75
CA HIS A 141 -16.46 1.95 -8.70
C HIS A 141 -15.43 2.60 -7.78
N VAL A 142 -15.62 3.87 -7.46
CA VAL A 142 -14.74 4.66 -6.59
C VAL A 142 -15.59 5.32 -5.51
N LEU A 143 -15.07 5.32 -4.28
CA LEU A 143 -15.57 6.14 -3.20
C LEU A 143 -14.57 7.25 -2.92
N SER A 144 -15.08 8.43 -2.57
CA SER A 144 -14.25 9.50 -2.05
C SER A 144 -15.01 10.41 -1.10
N THR A 145 -14.32 10.97 -0.11
CA THR A 145 -14.82 12.04 0.77
C THR A 145 -14.15 13.38 0.51
N VAL A 146 -13.22 13.46 -0.46
CA VAL A 146 -12.42 14.66 -0.74
C VAL A 146 -12.65 15.24 -2.13
N HIS A 147 -13.29 14.49 -3.03
CA HIS A 147 -13.52 14.89 -4.41
C HIS A 147 -15.00 15.23 -4.66
N THR A 148 -15.22 16.18 -5.57
CA THR A 148 -16.51 16.48 -6.19
C THR A 148 -16.74 15.66 -7.47
N ALA A 149 -17.98 15.64 -7.96
CA ALA A 149 -18.40 14.97 -9.19
C ALA A 149 -17.91 15.68 -10.46
N THR A 150 -16.61 15.88 -10.59
CA THR A 150 -15.96 16.59 -11.70
C THR A 150 -15.19 15.64 -12.61
N MET A 151 -15.07 16.05 -13.88
CA MET A 151 -14.45 15.30 -14.95
C MET A 151 -13.29 16.12 -15.52
N SER A 152 -12.11 15.51 -15.65
CA SER A 152 -10.94 16.16 -16.24
C SER A 152 -10.35 15.37 -17.39
N ALA A 153 -9.76 16.10 -18.35
CA ALA A 153 -9.00 15.50 -19.42
C ALA A 153 -7.66 14.94 -18.89
N THR A 154 -7.32 13.72 -19.28
CA THR A 154 -6.10 13.02 -18.84
C THR A 154 -4.82 13.56 -19.50
N GLY A 155 -4.93 14.55 -20.39
CA GLY A 155 -3.84 15.01 -21.26
C GLY A 155 -3.40 13.98 -22.31
N LYS A 156 -4.01 12.80 -22.35
CA LYS A 156 -3.76 11.72 -23.31
C LYS A 156 -4.87 11.67 -24.34
N VAL A 157 -4.49 11.41 -25.58
CA VAL A 157 -5.41 11.21 -26.70
C VAL A 157 -5.58 9.71 -26.92
N ASP A 158 -6.78 9.27 -27.29
CA ASP A 158 -6.96 7.92 -27.77
C ASP A 158 -6.37 7.80 -29.18
N HIS A 159 -5.41 6.90 -29.37
CA HIS A 159 -4.73 6.72 -30.65
C HIS A 159 -5.68 6.24 -31.75
N LEU A 160 -6.82 5.62 -31.38
CA LEU A 160 -7.79 5.11 -32.34
C LEU A 160 -8.81 6.17 -32.79
N THR A 161 -9.29 7.00 -31.87
CA THR A 161 -10.37 7.98 -32.14
C THR A 161 -9.85 9.41 -32.28
N GLY A 162 -8.61 9.70 -31.88
CA GLY A 162 -8.06 11.06 -31.86
C GLY A 162 -8.66 11.96 -30.77
N GLU A 163 -9.54 11.43 -29.91
CA GLU A 163 -10.22 12.20 -28.87
C GLU A 163 -9.44 12.22 -27.56
N ARG A 164 -9.62 13.29 -26.77
CA ARG A 164 -9.02 13.40 -25.43
C ARG A 164 -9.69 12.42 -24.48
N LYS A 165 -8.90 11.62 -23.76
CA LYS A 165 -9.41 10.72 -22.73
C LYS A 165 -9.84 11.52 -21.52
N ILE A 166 -11.13 11.48 -21.20
CA ILE A 166 -11.72 12.14 -20.02
C ILE A 166 -11.94 11.08 -18.93
N LYS A 167 -11.63 11.43 -17.68
CA LYS A 167 -11.80 10.56 -16.52
C LYS A 167 -12.29 11.35 -15.30
N PRO A 168 -12.94 10.68 -14.33
CA PRO A 168 -13.32 11.34 -13.08
C PRO A 168 -12.09 11.81 -12.33
N ASP A 169 -12.15 12.98 -11.70
CA ASP A 169 -11.03 13.53 -10.96
C ASP A 169 -10.56 12.59 -9.85
N CYS A 170 -11.52 11.98 -9.14
CA CYS A 170 -11.22 10.97 -8.13
C CYS A 170 -10.48 9.74 -8.70
N VAL A 171 -10.75 9.34 -9.94
CA VAL A 171 -10.06 8.25 -10.63
C VAL A 171 -8.66 8.68 -11.07
N LEU A 172 -8.50 9.92 -11.55
CA LEU A 172 -7.21 10.46 -11.94
C LEU A 172 -6.27 10.56 -10.74
N ASP A 173 -6.74 11.18 -9.67
CA ASP A 173 -5.97 11.34 -8.44
C ASP A 173 -5.67 9.99 -7.79
N TYR A 174 -6.65 9.08 -7.71
CA TYR A 174 -6.40 7.71 -7.23
C TYR A 174 -5.28 7.01 -8.02
N ASN A 175 -5.30 7.06 -9.34
CA ASN A 175 -4.26 6.42 -10.17
C ASN A 175 -2.88 7.06 -9.96
N LEU A 176 -2.83 8.39 -9.81
CA LEU A 176 -1.59 9.12 -9.54
C LEU A 176 -0.99 8.68 -8.19
N LYS A 177 -1.84 8.59 -7.16
CA LYS A 177 -1.44 8.32 -5.78
C LYS A 177 -1.10 6.85 -5.54
N MET A 178 -1.91 5.92 -6.05
CA MET A 178 -1.63 4.49 -5.94
C MET A 178 -0.37 4.06 -6.70
N GLY A 179 -0.06 4.74 -7.81
CA GLY A 179 1.17 4.47 -8.56
C GLY A 179 2.46 4.75 -7.75
N ALA A 180 2.40 5.58 -6.70
CA ALA A 180 3.55 5.79 -5.82
C ALA A 180 3.86 4.54 -4.96
N VAL A 181 2.82 3.87 -4.47
CA VAL A 181 2.95 2.63 -3.68
C VAL A 181 3.57 1.53 -4.53
N ASP A 182 3.09 1.36 -5.76
CA ASP A 182 3.62 0.36 -6.70
C ASP A 182 5.10 0.65 -7.06
N LYS A 183 5.50 1.92 -7.15
CA LYS A 183 6.91 2.30 -7.34
C LYS A 183 7.77 1.94 -6.14
N ALA A 184 7.29 2.14 -4.92
CA ALA A 184 8.02 1.73 -3.72
C ALA A 184 8.17 0.20 -3.63
N ASP A 185 7.11 -0.57 -3.92
CA ASP A 185 7.17 -2.04 -4.00
C ASP A 185 8.15 -2.51 -5.09
N MET A 186 8.17 -1.80 -6.23
CA MET A 186 9.12 -2.05 -7.31
C MET A 186 10.57 -1.80 -6.87
N ILE A 187 10.88 -0.65 -6.25
CA ILE A 187 12.24 -0.35 -5.75
C ILE A 187 12.67 -1.39 -4.70
N ASN A 188 11.80 -1.72 -3.76
CA ASN A 188 12.06 -2.77 -2.77
C ASN A 188 12.32 -4.15 -3.41
N SER A 189 11.70 -4.45 -4.55
CA SER A 189 11.98 -5.69 -5.28
C SER A 189 13.36 -5.72 -5.96
N PHE A 190 13.91 -4.55 -6.34
CA PHE A 190 15.28 -4.45 -6.87
C PHE A 190 16.34 -4.48 -5.77
N VAL A 191 16.00 -3.93 -4.60
CA VAL A 191 16.87 -3.94 -3.41
C VAL A 191 16.83 -5.29 -2.68
N GLU A 192 15.95 -6.24 -3.05
CA GLU A 192 15.78 -7.54 -2.36
C GLU A 192 17.09 -8.35 -2.33
N CYS A 193 17.94 -8.10 -1.34
CA CYS A 193 19.19 -8.80 -1.07
C CYS A 193 18.94 -10.21 -0.48
N ALA A 194 17.67 -10.57 -0.29
CA ALA A 194 17.25 -11.80 0.36
C ALA A 194 17.57 -13.04 -0.49
N ARG A 195 18.63 -13.76 -0.09
CA ARG A 195 19.00 -15.06 -0.65
C ARG A 195 17.97 -16.14 -0.30
N LYS A 196 17.99 -17.24 -1.06
CA LYS A 196 17.22 -18.45 -0.71
C LYS A 196 17.60 -18.90 0.71
N THR A 197 16.61 -19.00 1.59
CA THR A 197 16.78 -19.45 2.98
C THR A 197 15.68 -20.43 3.34
N THR A 198 15.97 -21.35 4.25
CA THR A 198 14.99 -22.31 4.81
C THR A 198 14.21 -21.70 5.98
N LYS A 199 14.71 -20.59 6.57
CA LYS A 199 14.14 -19.94 7.76
C LYS A 199 13.43 -18.64 7.38
N TRP A 200 12.09 -18.63 7.51
CA TRP A 200 11.24 -17.53 7.05
C TRP A 200 11.51 -16.19 7.74
N TYR A 201 11.77 -16.21 9.05
CA TYR A 201 11.99 -15.01 9.86
C TYR A 201 13.23 -14.23 9.42
N LYS A 202 14.28 -14.92 8.94
CA LYS A 202 15.45 -14.26 8.34
C LYS A 202 15.07 -13.45 7.11
N LYS A 203 14.13 -13.97 6.31
CA LYS A 203 13.67 -13.26 5.11
C LYS A 203 12.87 -11.99 5.47
N ILE A 204 12.04 -12.06 6.51
CA ILE A 204 11.35 -10.87 7.02
C ILE A 204 12.35 -9.85 7.58
N PHE A 205 13.32 -10.29 8.38
CA PHE A 205 14.35 -9.40 8.94
C PHE A 205 15.10 -8.61 7.85
N PHE A 206 15.54 -9.29 6.79
CA PHE A 206 16.20 -8.62 5.67
C PHE A 206 15.29 -7.68 4.90
N HIS A 207 14.01 -8.03 4.73
CA HIS A 207 13.03 -7.12 4.13
C HIS A 207 12.85 -5.82 4.94
N LEU A 208 12.91 -5.90 6.28
CA LEU A 208 12.87 -4.72 7.14
C LEU A 208 14.12 -3.85 6.99
N ILE A 209 15.31 -4.46 6.84
CA ILE A 209 16.55 -3.73 6.54
C ILE A 209 16.46 -3.03 5.18
N ASP A 210 15.99 -3.73 4.14
CA ASP A 210 15.82 -3.15 2.80
C ASP A 210 14.88 -1.93 2.86
N THR A 211 13.78 -2.04 3.63
CA THR A 211 12.85 -0.94 3.88
C THR A 211 13.52 0.21 4.63
N ALA A 212 14.35 -0.07 5.64
CA ALA A 212 15.06 0.96 6.39
C ALA A 212 16.09 1.69 5.51
N VAL A 213 16.80 0.98 4.63
CA VAL A 213 17.72 1.57 3.65
C VAL A 213 16.96 2.45 2.65
N LEU A 214 15.80 2.00 2.17
CA LEU A 214 14.92 2.81 1.33
C LEU A 214 14.50 4.10 2.05
N ASN A 215 13.97 3.99 3.26
CA ASN A 215 13.56 5.15 4.06
C ASN A 215 14.73 6.10 4.32
N GLY A 216 15.93 5.58 4.63
CA GLY A 216 17.13 6.38 4.80
C GLY A 216 17.52 7.14 3.52
N SER A 217 17.40 6.52 2.35
CA SER A 217 17.67 7.19 1.07
C SER A 217 16.68 8.31 0.76
N ILE A 218 15.42 8.13 1.16
CA ILE A 218 14.36 9.14 1.01
C ILE A 218 14.68 10.35 1.91
N VAL A 219 15.04 10.11 3.17
CA VAL A 219 15.43 11.17 4.13
C VAL A 219 16.68 11.91 3.64
N HIS A 220 17.70 11.18 3.19
CA HIS A 220 18.91 11.79 2.62
C HIS A 220 18.56 12.72 1.47
N ARG A 221 17.76 12.25 0.51
CA ARG A 221 17.31 13.04 -0.64
C ARG A 221 16.56 14.30 -0.23
N GLN A 222 15.75 14.24 0.82
CA GLN A 222 15.02 15.42 1.32
C GLN A 222 15.94 16.45 1.97
N LEU A 223 17.00 16.01 2.65
CA LEU A 223 17.94 16.90 3.34
C LEU A 223 18.98 17.51 2.42
N THR A 224 19.52 16.73 1.48
CA THR A 224 20.63 17.18 0.61
C THR A 224 20.17 17.62 -0.77
N GLY A 225 18.97 17.23 -1.20
CA GLY A 225 18.49 17.40 -2.57
C GLY A 225 19.11 16.44 -3.59
N GLU A 226 20.08 15.62 -3.17
CA GLU A 226 20.80 14.70 -4.04
C GLU A 226 20.10 13.34 -4.12
N MET A 227 19.98 12.81 -5.34
CA MET A 227 19.45 11.47 -5.55
C MET A 227 20.57 10.44 -5.49
N ILE A 228 20.50 9.53 -4.52
CA ILE A 228 21.25 8.28 -4.57
C ILE A 228 20.65 7.43 -5.68
N THR A 229 21.47 6.94 -6.60
CA THR A 229 21.00 6.06 -7.67
C THR A 229 20.47 4.75 -7.09
N GLU A 230 19.54 4.10 -7.79
CA GLU A 230 19.01 2.79 -7.37
C GLU A 230 20.13 1.75 -7.16
N GLN A 231 21.20 1.83 -7.96
CA GLN A 231 22.41 1.04 -7.80
C GLN A 231 23.18 1.39 -6.51
N GLY A 232 23.26 2.67 -6.13
CA GLY A 232 23.84 3.11 -4.86
C GLY A 232 23.06 2.59 -3.65
N ILE A 233 21.73 2.64 -3.69
CA ILE A 233 20.85 2.07 -2.65
C ILE A 233 21.09 0.56 -2.53
N PHE A 234 21.15 -0.15 -3.66
CA PHE A 234 21.44 -1.59 -3.70
C PHE A 234 22.82 -1.92 -3.11
N VAL A 235 23.87 -1.17 -3.44
CA VAL A 235 25.23 -1.37 -2.91
C VAL A 235 25.27 -1.14 -1.40
N ILE A 236 24.61 -0.10 -0.90
CA ILE A 236 24.49 0.16 0.54
C ILE A 236 23.77 -1.02 1.22
N GLY A 237 22.62 -1.43 0.68
CA GLY A 237 21.85 -2.57 1.18
C GLY A 237 22.67 -3.87 1.22
N CYS A 238 23.44 -4.16 0.17
CA CYS A 238 24.34 -5.31 0.10
C CYS A 238 25.47 -5.23 1.13
N THR A 239 26.05 -4.05 1.33
CA THR A 239 27.15 -3.84 2.28
C THR A 239 26.69 -4.07 3.72
N VAL A 240 25.54 -3.49 4.08
CA VAL A 240 24.89 -3.72 5.40
C VAL A 240 24.58 -5.20 5.59
N HIS A 241 24.04 -5.87 4.56
CA HIS A 241 23.79 -7.31 4.61
C HIS A 241 25.05 -8.14 4.84
N ILE A 242 26.14 -7.86 4.12
CA ILE A 242 27.42 -8.56 4.24
C ILE A 242 27.99 -8.37 5.65
N GLN A 243 27.96 -7.14 6.17
CA GLN A 243 28.44 -6.84 7.51
C GLN A 243 27.62 -7.56 8.59
N ILE A 244 26.30 -7.58 8.49
CA ILE A 244 25.43 -8.31 9.43
C ILE A 244 25.67 -9.82 9.33
N HIS A 245 25.81 -10.35 8.12
CA HIS A 245 26.13 -11.76 7.93
C HIS A 245 27.48 -12.13 8.55
N TYR A 246 28.50 -11.29 8.35
CA TYR A 246 29.82 -11.48 8.93
C TYR A 246 29.75 -11.40 10.47
N ALA A 247 29.07 -10.39 11.01
CA ALA A 247 28.87 -10.24 12.45
C ALA A 247 28.17 -11.46 13.06
N ILE A 248 27.07 -11.94 12.46
CA ILE A 248 26.36 -13.15 12.93
C ILE A 248 27.28 -14.38 12.89
N ILE A 249 28.07 -14.56 11.83
CA ILE A 249 29.03 -15.68 11.73
C ILE A 249 30.09 -15.58 12.82
N VAL A 250 30.66 -14.40 13.05
CA VAL A 250 31.67 -14.14 14.08
C VAL A 250 31.10 -14.35 15.50
N THR A 251 29.84 -13.97 15.73
CA THR A 251 29.17 -14.15 17.04
C THR A 251 28.78 -15.61 17.29
N ILE A 252 28.63 -16.42 16.25
CA ILE A 252 28.37 -17.87 16.39
C ILE A 252 29.67 -18.65 16.56
N SER A 253 30.79 -18.17 16.00
CA SER A 253 32.11 -18.80 16.17
C SER A 253 32.82 -18.44 17.48
N HIS A 254 32.34 -17.43 18.21
CA HIS A 254 32.78 -17.12 19.57
C HIS A 254 31.58 -17.19 20.53
N PRO A 255 31.48 -18.22 21.39
CA PRO A 255 30.43 -18.23 22.42
C PRO A 255 30.65 -17.02 23.35
N PRO A 256 29.61 -16.26 23.72
CA PRO A 256 29.77 -15.09 24.56
C PRO A 256 30.02 -15.51 26.01
N THR A 257 31.29 -15.49 26.42
CA THR A 257 31.60 -15.15 27.81
C THR A 257 31.22 -13.69 28.02
N HIS A 258 30.26 -13.46 28.92
CA HIS A 258 29.74 -12.17 29.39
C HIS A 258 28.49 -11.63 28.66
N CYS A 259 27.34 -12.02 29.20
CA CYS A 259 26.10 -11.25 29.12
C CYS A 259 26.30 -9.85 29.72
N LEU A 260 26.05 -8.82 28.92
CA LEU A 260 25.54 -7.55 29.42
C LEU A 260 24.30 -7.22 28.59
N ILE A 261 23.13 -7.36 29.21
CA ILE A 261 21.85 -6.85 28.71
C ILE A 261 21.76 -5.40 29.18
N ILE A 262 21.54 -4.46 28.26
CA ILE A 262 20.93 -3.17 28.57
C ILE A 262 19.75 -3.01 27.60
N LEU A 263 18.62 -2.57 28.17
CA LEU A 263 17.27 -2.44 27.60
C LEU A 263 17.23 -1.84 26.19
#